data_AF-A0A2D5HP19-F1
#
_entry.id   AF-A0A2D5HP19-F1
#
_cell.length_a   1.000
_cell.length_b   1.000
_cell.length_c   1.000
_cell.angle_alpha   90.00
_cell.angle_beta   90.00
_cell.angle_gamma   90.00
#
_symmetry.space_group_name_H-M   'P 1'
#
loop_
_entity.id
_entity.type
_entity.pdbx_description
1 polymer ?
#
loop_
_entity_poly.entity_id
_entity_poly.type
_entity_poly.pdbx_seq_one_letter_code
_entity_poly.pdbx_strand_id
1 'polypeptide(L)' 'MNYRLKKVAVLGSGVMGSGIACHLANVGMEVLMLDIVPKDA' A
#
# COMPACT_ATOMS: atom_id res chain seq x y z
N MET A 1 -20.53 7.60 -12.19
CA MET A 1 -20.14 6.36 -11.49
C MET A 1 -19.27 6.76 -10.30
N ASN A 2 -19.81 6.77 -9.08
CA ASN A 2 -19.11 7.26 -7.87
C ASN A 2 -18.66 6.07 -7.00
N TYR A 3 -17.63 5.35 -7.43
CA TYR A 3 -16.97 4.38 -6.56
C TYR A 3 -15.96 5.12 -5.69
N ARG A 4 -16.28 5.28 -4.40
CA ARG A 4 -15.33 5.82 -3.42
C ARG A 4 -14.55 4.65 -2.83
N LEU A 5 -13.31 4.49 -3.26
CA LEU A 5 -12.40 3.51 -2.70
C LEU A 5 -12.09 3.89 -1.24
N LYS A 6 -12.29 2.96 -0.31
CA LYS A 6 -12.08 3.18 1.13
C LYS A 6 -10.76 2.59 1.63
N LYS A 7 -10.33 1.47 1.02
CA LYS A 7 -9.17 0.70 1.43
C LYS A 7 -8.41 0.18 0.21
N VAL A 8 -7.08 0.19 0.28
CA VAL A 8 -6.19 -0.31 -0.78
C VAL A 8 -5.19 -1.28 -0.16
N ALA A 9 -4.87 -2.36 -0.86
CA ALA A 9 -3.76 -3.24 -0.53
C ALA A 9 -2.59 -2.99 -1.49
N VAL A 10 -1.39 -2.81 -0.96
CA VAL A 10 -0.13 -2.69 -1.72
C VAL A 10 0.71 -3.92 -1.44
N LEU A 11 1.06 -4.66 -2.50
CA LEU A 11 1.91 -5.84 -2.43
C LEU A 11 3.37 -5.45 -2.70
N GLY A 12 4.25 -5.70 -1.73
CA GLY A 12 5.64 -5.28 -1.71
C GLY A 12 5.84 -3.99 -0.89
N SER A 13 6.82 -4.02 0.00
CA SER A 13 7.23 -2.91 0.88
C SER A 13 8.51 -2.21 0.43
N GLY A 14 9.09 -2.64 -0.70
CA GLY A 14 10.23 -1.97 -1.34
C GLY A 14 9.94 -0.52 -1.75
N VAL A 15 10.93 0.15 -2.36
CA VAL A 15 10.90 1.59 -2.65
C VAL A 15 9.61 2.04 -3.37
N MET A 16 9.23 1.32 -4.43
CA MET A 16 8.02 1.64 -5.19
C MET A 16 6.74 1.42 -4.39
N GLY A 17 6.63 0.28 -3.69
CA GLY A 17 5.44 -0.06 -2.89
C GLY A 17 5.20 0.92 -1.75
N SER A 18 6.27 1.30 -1.05
CA SER A 18 6.24 2.34 -0.02
C SER A 18 5.82 3.71 -0.57
N GLY A 19 6.31 4.10 -1.76
CA GLY A 19 5.90 5.35 -2.41
C GLY A 19 4.41 5.38 -2.79
N ILE A 20 3.91 4.29 -3.37
CA ILE A 20 2.48 4.14 -3.71
C ILE A 20 1.62 4.22 -2.44
N ALA A 21 1.99 3.47 -1.40
CA ALA A 21 1.29 3.47 -0.12
C ALA A 21 1.25 4.87 0.52
N CYS A 22 2.37 5.61 0.48
CA CYS A 22 2.46 6.98 0.98
C CYS A 22 1.49 7.92 0.26
N HIS A 23 1.45 7.89 -1.07
CA HIS A 23 0.53 8.75 -1.84
C HIS A 23 -0.94 8.44 -1.53
N LEU A 24 -1.31 7.16 -1.39
CA LEU A 24 -2.66 6.74 -1.05
C LEU A 24 -3.05 7.13 0.38
N ALA A 25 -2.13 6.96 1.33
CA ALA A 25 -2.33 7.37 2.72
C ALA A 25 -2.46 8.90 2.83
N ASN A 26 -1.68 9.67 2.07
CA ASN A 26 -1.73 11.14 2.05
C ASN A 26 -3.08 11.69 1.58
N VAL A 27 -3.79 10.96 0.72
CA VAL A 27 -5.17 11.33 0.30
C VAL A 27 -6.25 10.75 1.22
N GLY A 28 -5.87 10.21 2.37
CA GLY A 28 -6.77 9.76 3.43
C GLY A 28 -7.36 8.37 3.22
N MET A 29 -6.73 7.53 2.41
CA MET A 29 -7.16 6.14 2.23
C MET A 29 -6.55 5.22 3.29
N GLU A 30 -7.28 4.19 3.68
CA GLU A 30 -6.72 3.11 4.49
C GLU A 30 -5.84 2.22 3.60
N VAL A 31 -4.56 2.07 3.96
CA VAL A 31 -3.60 1.29 3.18
C VAL A 31 -3.13 0.08 3.97
N LEU A 32 -3.35 -1.11 3.42
CA LEU A 32 -2.77 -2.36 3.90
C LEU A 32 -1.52 -2.66 3.06
N MET A 33 -0.37 -2.79 3.70
CA MET A 33 0.86 -3.21 3.02
C MET A 33 1.13 -4.68 3.33
N LEU A 34 1.39 -5.49 2.31
CA LEU A 34 1.73 -6.90 2.45
C LEU A 34 3.05 -7.15 1.75
N ASP A 35 4.00 -7.74 2.45
CA ASP A 35 5.27 -8.16 1.86
C ASP A 35 5.68 -9.54 2.40
N ILE A 36 6.54 -10.22 1.65
CA ILE A 36 7.12 -11.49 2.06
C ILE A 36 8.43 -11.18 2.80
N VAL A 37 8.56 -11.68 4.02
CA VAL A 37 9.83 -11.61 4.75
C VAL A 37 10.83 -12.54 4.06
N PRO A 38 12.03 -12.06 3.67
CA PRO A 38 13.06 -12.91 3.10
C PRO A 38 13.43 -14.03 4.08
N LYS A 39 13.68 -15.25 3.58
CA LYS A 39 13.99 -16.42 4.43
C LYS A 39 15.29 -16.25 5.22
N ASP A 40 16.18 -15.41 4.72
CA ASP A 40 17.52 -15.18 5.24
C ASP A 40 17.66 -13.79 5.90
N ALA A 41 16.55 -13.10 6.15
CA ALA A 41 16.52 -11.79 6.81
C ALA A 41 16.78 -11.88 8.32
#